data_AF-A0A715RLT1-F1
#
_entry.id   AF-A0A715RLT1-F1
#
_cell.length_a   1.000
_cell.length_b   1.000
_cell.length_c   1.000
_cell.angle_alpha   90.00
_cell.angle_beta   90.00
_cell.angle_gamma   90.00
#
_symmetry.space_group_name_H-M   'P 1'
#
loop_
_entity.id
_entity.type
_entity.pdbx_description
1 polymer ?
#
loop_
_entity_poly.entity_id
_entity_poly.type
_entity_poly.pdbx_seq_one_letter_code
_entity_poly.pdbx_strand_id
1 'polypeptide(L)'
;MKLKENISDYTESEFIDFLRVIFSENESDTDETLDPLLEYFEKITEYPGGTDLIYYPETESDGTPEGILDIIKEWRESQGLPCFKKSK
;
A
#
# COMPACT_ATOMS: atom_id res chain seq x y z
N MET A 1 -10.08 -10.36 -2.34
CA MET A 1 -9.41 -9.94 -1.09
C MET A 1 -10.44 -9.23 -0.18
N LYS A 2 -10.29 -9.26 1.15
CA LYS A 2 -11.12 -8.47 2.07
C LYS A 2 -10.37 -7.21 2.49
N LEU A 3 -10.91 -6.04 2.18
CA LEU A 3 -10.36 -4.75 2.64
C LEU A 3 -10.62 -4.57 4.15
N LYS A 4 -9.64 -4.05 4.88
CA LYS A 4 -9.73 -3.81 6.33
C LYS A 4 -9.76 -2.31 6.62
N GLU A 5 -10.25 -1.91 7.79
CA GLU A 5 -10.42 -0.47 8.05
C GLU A 5 -9.11 0.23 8.37
N ASN A 6 -8.14 -0.46 8.99
CA ASN A 6 -6.86 0.11 9.40
C ASN A 6 -5.68 -0.73 8.90
N ILE A 7 -4.55 -0.06 8.65
CA ILE A 7 -3.31 -0.75 8.29
C ILE A 7 -2.81 -1.71 9.38
N SER A 8 -3.09 -1.42 10.65
CA SER A 8 -2.74 -2.30 11.77
C SER A 8 -3.56 -3.60 11.84
N ASP A 9 -4.60 -3.73 11.02
CA ASP A 9 -5.33 -4.99 10.88
C ASP A 9 -4.68 -5.94 9.87
N TYR A 10 -3.75 -5.44 9.04
CA TYR A 10 -3.01 -6.20 8.02
C TYR A 10 -1.73 -6.80 8.58
N THR A 11 -1.44 -8.06 8.24
CA THR A 11 -0.05 -8.53 8.21
C THR A 11 0.65 -7.97 6.97
N GLU A 12 1.99 -7.95 7.00
CA GLU A 12 2.77 -7.51 5.83
C GLU A 12 2.41 -8.30 4.57
N SER A 13 2.22 -9.62 4.68
CA SER A 13 1.83 -10.47 3.55
C SER A 13 0.46 -10.11 2.97
N GLU A 14 -0.53 -9.81 3.80
CA GLU A 14 -1.86 -9.41 3.33
C GLU A 14 -1.83 -8.04 2.64
N PHE A 15 -0.93 -7.15 3.08
CA PHE A 15 -0.74 -5.84 2.45
C PHE A 15 0.07 -5.94 1.15
N ILE A 16 1.03 -6.85 1.05
CA ILE A 16 1.69 -7.16 -0.23
C ILE A 16 0.68 -7.72 -1.23
N ASP A 17 -0.20 -8.63 -0.81
CA ASP A 17 -1.25 -9.16 -1.69
C ASP A 17 -2.22 -8.05 -2.14
N PHE A 18 -2.51 -7.07 -1.28
CA PHE A 18 -3.26 -5.88 -1.66
C PHE A 18 -2.56 -5.06 -2.74
N LEU A 19 -1.27 -4.74 -2.54
CA LEU A 19 -0.47 -4.00 -3.52
C LEU A 19 -0.42 -4.74 -4.86
N ARG A 20 -0.26 -6.06 -4.86
CA ARG A 20 -0.30 -6.86 -6.10
C ARG A 20 -1.63 -6.73 -6.84
N VAL A 21 -2.75 -6.62 -6.14
CA VAL A 21 -4.06 -6.34 -6.77
C VAL A 21 -4.06 -4.96 -7.43
N ILE A 22 -3.54 -3.92 -6.77
CA ILE A 22 -3.42 -2.59 -7.38
C ILE A 22 -2.60 -2.66 -8.67
N PHE A 23 -1.43 -3.29 -8.63
CA PHE A 23 -0.55 -3.39 -9.80
C PHE A 23 -1.22 -4.15 -10.95
N SER A 24 -1.97 -5.21 -10.65
CA SER A 24 -2.74 -5.96 -11.65
C SER A 24 -3.90 -5.15 -12.25
N GLU A 25 -4.64 -4.39 -11.44
CA GLU A 25 -5.72 -3.53 -11.94
C GLU A 25 -5.17 -2.33 -12.73
N ASN A 26 -3.97 -1.86 -12.40
CA ASN A 26 -3.27 -0.80 -13.13
C ASN A 26 -2.84 -1.21 -14.55
N GLU A 27 -2.86 -2.51 -14.86
CA GLU A 27 -2.66 -3.04 -16.22
C GLU A 27 -3.98 -3.30 -16.97
N SER A 28 -5.14 -3.05 -16.33
CA SER A 28 -6.45 -3.31 -16.93
C SER A 28 -6.91 -2.18 -17.85
N ASP A 29 -7.90 -2.46 -18.71
CA ASP A 29 -8.42 -1.48 -19.68
C ASP A 29 -9.20 -0.31 -19.06
N THR A 30 -9.61 -0.44 -17.79
CA THR A 30 -10.48 0.53 -17.10
C THR A 30 -10.07 0.73 -15.65
N ASP A 31 -10.28 1.94 -15.15
CA ASP A 31 -9.94 2.32 -13.77
C ASP A 31 -11.09 2.13 -12.77
N GLU A 32 -12.24 1.56 -13.16
CA GLU A 32 -13.42 1.42 -12.29
C GLU A 32 -13.13 0.63 -10.99
N THR A 33 -12.19 -0.32 -11.04
CA THR A 33 -11.71 -1.05 -9.87
C THR A 33 -10.46 -0.40 -9.28
N LEU A 34 -9.60 0.19 -10.11
CA LEU A 34 -8.33 0.77 -9.67
C LEU A 34 -8.55 2.01 -8.78
N ASP A 35 -9.37 2.95 -9.23
CA ASP A 35 -9.67 4.21 -8.52
C ASP A 35 -10.04 3.98 -7.04
N PRO A 36 -11.04 3.14 -6.70
CA PRO A 36 -11.39 2.91 -5.29
C PRO A 36 -10.30 2.17 -4.50
N LEU A 37 -9.43 1.39 -5.16
CA LEU A 37 -8.29 0.75 -4.49
C LEU A 37 -7.19 1.76 -4.16
N LEU A 38 -6.96 2.73 -5.04
CA LEU A 38 -6.01 3.83 -4.83
C LEU A 38 -6.51 4.76 -3.71
N GLU A 39 -7.78 5.18 -3.74
CA GLU A 39 -8.39 5.98 -2.66
C GLU A 39 -8.29 5.25 -1.31
N TYR A 40 -8.54 3.94 -1.33
CA TYR A 40 -8.43 3.10 -0.14
C TYR A 40 -6.98 3.01 0.35
N PHE A 41 -6.00 2.83 -0.56
CA PHE A 41 -4.58 2.81 -0.24
C PHE A 41 -4.14 4.10 0.46
N GLU A 42 -4.48 5.27 -0.08
CA GLU A 42 -4.15 6.55 0.54
C GLU A 42 -4.77 6.68 1.93
N LYS A 43 -6.05 6.31 2.06
CA LYS A 43 -6.78 6.37 3.33
C LYS A 43 -6.13 5.55 4.44
N ILE A 44 -5.72 4.30 4.16
CA ILE A 44 -5.21 3.40 5.21
C ILE A 44 -3.72 3.58 5.49
N THR A 45 -2.94 4.01 4.49
CA THR A 45 -1.50 4.24 4.67
C THR A 45 -1.23 5.56 5.36
N GLU A 46 -2.09 6.56 5.12
CA GLU A 46 -1.95 7.95 5.58
C GLU A 46 -0.65 8.59 5.09
N TYR A 47 0.02 7.98 4.10
CA TYR A 47 1.31 8.43 3.60
C TYR A 47 1.14 9.76 2.84
N PRO A 48 1.91 10.82 3.15
CA PRO A 48 1.71 12.14 2.55
C PRO A 48 1.85 12.19 1.03
N GLY A 49 2.67 11.33 0.45
CA GLY A 49 2.82 11.22 -1.01
C GLY A 49 1.70 10.43 -1.69
N GLY A 50 0.78 9.82 -0.91
CA GLY A 50 -0.31 9.03 -1.45
C GLY A 50 0.13 8.02 -2.50
N THR A 51 -0.56 8.02 -3.63
CA THR A 51 -0.27 7.15 -4.78
C THR A 51 1.06 7.42 -5.49
N ASP A 52 1.79 8.49 -5.17
CA ASP A 52 3.11 8.74 -5.77
C ASP A 52 4.11 7.60 -5.50
N LEU A 53 3.94 6.85 -4.40
CA LEU A 53 4.73 5.65 -4.13
C LEU A 53 4.59 4.57 -5.21
N ILE A 54 3.44 4.51 -5.88
CA ILE A 54 3.13 3.52 -6.92
C ILE A 54 3.62 4.01 -8.30
N TYR A 55 3.42 5.30 -8.59
CA TYR A 55 3.64 5.85 -9.93
C TYR A 55 4.98 6.54 -10.14
N TYR A 56 5.59 7.05 -9.06
CA TYR A 56 6.81 7.86 -9.10
C TYR A 56 7.82 7.41 -8.05
N PRO A 57 8.25 6.13 -8.07
CA PRO A 57 9.22 5.63 -7.12
C PRO A 57 10.60 6.28 -7.32
N GLU A 58 11.34 6.51 -6.24
CA GLU A 58 12.70 7.07 -6.32
C GLU A 58 13.67 6.10 -7.02
N THR A 59 13.48 4.81 -6.82
CA THR A 59 14.24 3.73 -7.47
C THR A 59 13.34 2.62 -8.00
N GLU A 60 13.83 1.77 -8.90
CA GLU A 60 13.07 0.63 -9.41
C GLU A 60 12.64 -0.34 -8.29
N SER A 61 13.45 -0.50 -7.23
CA SER A 61 13.10 -1.32 -6.07
C SER A 61 11.98 -0.72 -5.22
N ASP A 62 11.94 0.61 -5.11
CA ASP A 62 10.92 1.32 -4.33
C ASP A 62 9.54 1.19 -4.98
N GLY A 63 9.50 1.01 -6.30
CA GLY A 63 8.28 0.77 -7.08
C GLY A 63 7.75 -0.66 -7.03
N THR A 64 8.32 -1.54 -6.19
CA THR A 64 7.81 -2.90 -6.00
C THR A 64 6.84 -2.97 -4.82
N PRO A 65 5.92 -3.95 -4.76
CA PRO A 65 5.05 -4.14 -3.59
C PRO A 65 5.83 -4.21 -2.26
N GLU A 66 6.98 -4.89 -2.28
CA GLU A 66 7.86 -5.00 -1.12
C GLU A 66 8.52 -3.66 -0.76
N GLY A 67 9.01 -2.90 -1.75
CA GLY A 67 9.59 -1.57 -1.53
C GLY A 67 8.60 -0.55 -0.98
N ILE A 68 7.39 -0.50 -1.55
CA ILE A 68 6.31 0.38 -1.07
C ILE A 68 5.94 0.04 0.38
N LEU A 69 5.85 -1.26 0.72
CA LEU A 69 5.57 -1.69 2.08
C LEU A 69 6.64 -1.20 3.06
N ASP A 70 7.92 -1.34 2.70
CA ASP A 70 9.03 -0.92 3.55
C ASP A 70 9.04 0.60 3.77
N ILE A 71 8.80 1.39 2.73
CA ILE A 71 8.69 2.86 2.84
C ILE A 71 7.53 3.26 3.78
N ILE A 72 6.35 2.66 3.62
CA ILE A 72 5.21 2.95 4.50
C ILE A 72 5.52 2.56 5.94
N LYS A 73 6.16 1.41 6.15
CA LYS A 73 6.54 0.94 7.49
C LYS A 73 7.51 1.91 8.15
N GLU A 74 8.62 2.24 7.49
CA GLU A 74 9.63 3.17 8.00
C GLU A 74 9.03 4.55 8.29
N TRP A 75 8.20 5.07 7.37
CA TRP A 75 7.53 6.34 7.56
C TRP A 75 6.58 6.29 8.78
N ARG A 76 5.70 5.30 8.89
CA ARG A 76 4.77 5.20 10.02
C ARG A 76 5.48 5.05 11.36
N GLU A 77 6.55 4.26 11.40
CA GLU A 77 7.41 4.13 12.58
C GLU A 77 8.05 5.47 12.96
N SER A 78 8.55 6.24 11.99
CA SER A 78 9.12 7.58 12.22
C SER A 78 8.11 8.58 12.80
N GLN A 79 6.81 8.42 12.48
CA GLN A 79 5.72 9.24 13.00
C GLN A 79 5.17 8.73 14.34
N GLY A 80 5.64 7.59 14.85
CA GLY A 80 5.09 6.94 16.04
C GLY A 80 3.69 6.38 15.85
N LEU A 81 3.29 6.09 14.61
CA LEU A 81 1.99 5.54 14.27
C LEU A 81 1.98 4.00 14.40
N PRO A 82 0.83 3.39 14.72
CA PRO A 82 0.67 1.94 14.65
C PRO A 82 0.98 1.42 13.24
N CYS A 83 1.75 0.34 13.17
CA CYS A 83 2.11 -0.34 11.92
C CYS A 83 1.42 -1.71 11.83
N PHE A 84 1.85 -2.54 10.88
CA PHE A 84 1.25 -3.83 10.55
C PHE A 84 1.15 -4.78 11.75
N LYS A 85 0.11 -5.62 11.70
CA LYS A 85 -0.09 -6.73 12.62
C LYS A 85 1.08 -7.70 12.54
N LYS A 86 1.66 -8.02 13.69
CA LYS A 86 2.64 -9.12 13.79
C LYS A 86 1.99 -10.43 13.36
N SER A 87 2.59 -11.12 12.40
CA SER A 87 2.25 -12.50 12.09
C SER A 87 2.45 -13.35 13.35
N LYS A 88 1.41 -14.11 13.73
CA LYS A 88 1.51 -15.14 14.77
C LYS A 88 1.96 -16.45 14.16
#